data_AF-A0A1Q7FH31-F1
#
_entry.id   AF-A0A1Q7FH31-F1
#
_cell.length_a   1.000
_cell.length_b   1.000
_cell.length_c   1.000
_cell.angle_alpha   90.00
_cell.angle_beta   90.00
_cell.angle_gamma   90.00
#
_symmetry.space_group_name_H-M   'P 1'
#
loop_
_entity.id
_entity.type
_entity.pdbx_description
1 polymer ?
#
loop_
_entity_poly.entity_id
_entity_poly.type
_entity_poly.pdbx_seq_one_letter_code
_entity_poly.pdbx_strand_id
1 'polypeptide(L)'
;MLAYVFSHRPAGGVDIVEYEAALRRFHASLAAGAPRGFLASSTFRVGDIYSDWYLVEDSAALDPLNEAAVSGARTAAHNAAARMAIDGSGKLYTLAGGEPPPGPGFEIRFSKPAGTSYADLYERMQPFSSRPGASLWRRMMVLGPPPEFCLIAPSEVGLPGEYRPELLRREPI
;
A
#
# COMPACT_ATOMS: atom_id res chain seq x y z
N MET A 1 0.49 -7.91 11.52
CA MET A 1 0.32 -6.65 10.78
C MET A 1 -0.03 -6.95 9.33
N LEU A 2 -1.10 -6.34 8.85
CA LEU A 2 -1.51 -6.35 7.46
C LEU A 2 -1.47 -4.92 6.90
N ALA A 3 -1.47 -4.82 5.58
CA ALA A 3 -1.71 -3.56 4.86
C ALA A 3 -2.85 -3.76 3.87
N TYR A 4 -3.95 -3.02 4.03
CA TYR A 4 -4.89 -2.81 2.94
C TYR A 4 -4.33 -1.72 2.05
N VAL A 5 -4.17 -2.02 0.76
CA VAL A 5 -3.62 -1.10 -0.23
C VAL A 5 -4.68 -0.81 -1.26
N PHE A 6 -5.04 0.46 -1.41
CA PHE A 6 -6.01 0.92 -2.37
C PHE A 6 -5.30 1.72 -3.46
N SER A 7 -5.36 1.22 -4.69
CA SER A 7 -4.83 1.90 -5.88
C SER A 7 -5.95 2.60 -6.62
N HIS A 8 -5.69 3.82 -7.09
CA HIS A 8 -6.68 4.63 -7.78
C HIS A 8 -6.02 5.73 -8.62
N ARG A 9 -6.82 6.42 -9.45
CA ARG A 9 -6.38 7.56 -10.25
C ARG A 9 -7.34 8.74 -10.08
N PRO A 10 -6.88 10.00 -10.23
CA PRO A 10 -7.79 11.13 -10.38
C PRO A 10 -8.56 11.01 -11.70
N ALA A 11 -9.84 11.39 -11.69
CA ALA A 11 -10.66 11.48 -12.88
C ALA A 11 -10.12 12.54 -13.86
N GLY A 12 -10.42 12.40 -15.15
CA GLY A 12 -10.03 13.38 -16.16
C GLY A 12 -10.56 14.79 -15.83
N GLY A 13 -9.68 15.79 -15.89
CA GLY A 13 -10.02 17.19 -15.60
C GLY A 13 -9.99 17.58 -14.12
N VAL A 14 -9.74 16.64 -13.20
CA VAL A 14 -9.49 16.95 -11.79
C VAL A 14 -8.14 17.65 -11.62
N ASP A 15 -8.11 18.70 -10.81
CA ASP A 15 -6.87 19.36 -10.40
C ASP A 15 -6.07 18.44 -9.46
N ILE A 16 -4.83 18.15 -9.82
CA ILE A 16 -3.96 17.23 -9.05
C ILE A 16 -3.64 17.77 -7.66
N VAL A 17 -3.44 19.08 -7.52
CA VAL A 17 -3.13 19.70 -6.22
C VAL A 17 -4.35 19.60 -5.29
N GLU A 18 -5.55 19.86 -5.83
CA GLU A 18 -6.78 19.68 -5.07
C GLU A 18 -7.00 18.23 -4.67
N TYR A 19 -6.74 17.30 -5.59
CA TYR A 19 -6.86 15.87 -5.38
C TYR A 19 -5.96 15.39 -4.24
N GLU A 20 -4.66 15.68 -4.32
CA GLU A 20 -3.71 15.29 -3.29
C GLU A 20 -4.03 15.96 -1.95
N ALA A 21 -4.49 17.22 -1.95
CA ALA A 21 -4.94 17.87 -0.73
C ALA A 21 -6.15 17.16 -0.10
N ALA A 22 -7.08 16.64 -0.91
CA ALA A 22 -8.20 15.84 -0.39
C ALA A 22 -7.74 14.50 0.19
N LEU A 23 -6.79 13.81 -0.45
CA LEU A 23 -6.20 12.58 0.09
C LEU A 23 -5.52 12.85 1.44
N ARG A 24 -4.66 13.86 1.53
CA ARG A 24 -4.01 14.28 2.80
C ARG A 24 -5.03 14.56 3.90
N ARG A 25 -6.10 15.30 3.58
CA ARG A 25 -7.19 15.58 4.54
C ARG A 25 -7.90 14.31 5.01
N PHE A 26 -8.17 13.37 4.11
CA PHE A 26 -8.80 12.09 4.47
C PHE A 26 -7.89 11.26 5.39
N HIS A 27 -6.62 11.09 5.05
CA HIS A 27 -5.64 10.38 5.88
C HIS A 27 -5.47 11.02 7.26
N ALA A 28 -5.42 12.36 7.33
CA ALA A 28 -5.36 13.09 8.61
C ALA A 28 -6.63 12.88 9.45
N SER A 29 -7.81 12.91 8.82
CA SER A 29 -9.10 12.69 9.50
C SER A 29 -9.23 11.25 10.02
N LEU A 30 -8.69 10.27 9.28
CA LEU A 30 -8.63 8.88 9.72
C LEU A 30 -7.72 8.72 10.94
N ALA A 31 -6.52 9.31 10.90
CA ALA A 31 -5.58 9.26 12.02
C ALA A 31 -6.12 9.94 13.29
N ALA A 32 -6.82 11.08 13.16
CA ALA A 32 -7.37 11.82 14.29
C ALA A 32 -8.47 11.07 15.06
N GLY A 33 -9.16 10.13 14.40
CA GLY A 33 -10.20 9.29 15.00
C GLY A 33 -9.99 7.82 14.67
N ALA A 34 -8.78 7.33 14.90
CA ALA A 34 -8.34 5.99 14.53
C ALA A 34 -9.33 4.90 14.99
N PRO A 35 -9.89 4.10 14.07
CA PRO A 35 -10.73 2.96 14.45
C PRO A 35 -9.90 1.87 15.12
N ARG A 36 -10.57 0.95 15.81
CA ARG A 36 -9.90 -0.16 16.51
C ARG A 36 -9.03 -0.97 15.54
N GLY A 37 -7.78 -1.21 15.93
CA GLY A 37 -6.81 -2.00 15.16
C GLY A 37 -6.17 -1.27 13.98
N PHE A 38 -6.50 0.00 13.74
CA PHE A 38 -5.79 0.86 12.81
C PHE A 38 -4.46 1.33 13.40
N LEU A 39 -3.38 1.18 12.64
CA LEU A 39 -2.03 1.51 13.10
C LEU A 39 -1.53 2.81 12.48
N ALA A 40 -1.62 2.93 11.16
CA ALA A 40 -1.17 4.10 10.42
C ALA A 40 -1.76 4.09 9.01
N SER A 41 -1.69 5.23 8.33
CA SER A 41 -1.94 5.28 6.90
C SER A 41 -1.05 6.29 6.20
N SER A 42 -0.78 6.04 4.93
CA SER A 42 0.06 6.89 4.09
C SER A 42 -0.36 6.74 2.64
N THR A 43 -0.16 7.79 1.85
CA THR A 43 -0.53 7.83 0.43
C THR A 43 0.67 8.24 -0.39
N PHE A 44 0.82 7.61 -1.55
CA PHE A 44 1.98 7.79 -2.41
C PHE A 44 1.56 7.82 -3.87
N ARG A 45 2.25 8.63 -4.64
CA ARG A 45 2.24 8.55 -6.09
C ARG A 45 3.18 7.44 -6.54
N VAL A 46 2.67 6.52 -7.37
CA VAL A 46 3.42 5.40 -7.93
C VAL A 46 3.17 5.37 -9.43
N GLY A 47 4.07 5.99 -10.20
CA GLY A 47 3.84 6.24 -11.63
C GLY A 47 2.67 7.19 -11.87
N ASP A 48 1.63 6.73 -12.55
CA ASP A 48 0.42 7.49 -12.87
C ASP A 48 -0.78 7.17 -11.94
N ILE A 49 -0.58 6.30 -10.95
CA ILE A 49 -1.57 5.97 -9.92
C ILE A 49 -1.16 6.54 -8.56
N TYR A 50 -2.15 6.59 -7.68
CA TYR A 50 -1.95 6.76 -6.26
C TYR A 50 -2.14 5.41 -5.56
N SER A 51 -1.42 5.22 -4.46
CA SER A 51 -1.48 4.04 -3.62
C SER A 51 -1.61 4.46 -2.16
N ASP A 52 -2.81 4.28 -1.64
CA ASP A 52 -3.12 4.49 -0.23
C ASP A 52 -2.85 3.20 0.54
N TRP A 53 -2.05 3.29 1.58
CA TRP A 53 -1.68 2.18 2.46
C TRP A 53 -2.33 2.40 3.82
N TYR A 54 -3.08 1.42 4.30
CA TYR A 54 -3.69 1.40 5.61
C TYR A 54 -3.16 0.20 6.37
N LEU A 55 -2.33 0.46 7.38
CA LEU A 55 -1.73 -0.55 8.23
C LEU A 55 -2.70 -0.90 9.35
N VAL A 56 -2.93 -2.19 9.53
CA VAL A 56 -3.81 -2.73 10.56
C VAL A 56 -3.16 -3.89 11.30
N GLU A 57 -3.60 -4.13 12.54
CA GLU A 57 -3.08 -5.21 13.39
C GLU A 57 -3.25 -6.57 12.71
N ASP A 58 -4.47 -6.86 12.28
CA ASP A 58 -4.92 -8.11 11.67
C ASP A 58 -6.15 -7.89 10.77
N SER A 59 -6.75 -8.98 10.28
CA SER A 59 -7.91 -8.91 9.38
C SER A 59 -9.21 -8.50 10.08
N ALA A 60 -9.34 -8.66 11.40
CA ALA A 60 -10.54 -8.26 12.13
C ALA A 60 -10.67 -6.73 12.22
N ALA A 61 -9.56 -6.00 12.10
CA ALA A 61 -9.54 -4.55 12.03
C ALA A 61 -10.06 -3.97 10.71
N LEU A 62 -10.27 -4.78 9.66
CA LEU A 62 -10.75 -4.31 8.37
C LEU A 62 -12.21 -3.83 8.41
N ASP A 63 -13.09 -4.51 9.18
CA ASP A 63 -14.49 -4.10 9.28
C ASP A 63 -14.65 -2.73 9.98
N PRO A 64 -14.04 -2.50 11.18
CA PRO A 64 -14.06 -1.17 11.80
C PRO A 64 -13.43 -0.09 10.93
N LEU A 65 -12.35 -0.42 10.20
CA LEU A 65 -11.71 0.52 9.28
C LEU A 65 -12.66 0.93 8.15
N ASN A 66 -13.30 -0.05 7.51
CA ASN A 66 -14.24 0.19 6.41
C ASN A 66 -15.44 1.03 6.86
N GLU A 67 -16.03 0.72 8.01
CA GLU A 67 -17.14 1.49 8.56
C GLU A 67 -16.70 2.92 8.92
N ALA A 68 -15.56 3.06 9.59
CA ALA A 68 -15.04 4.35 10.01
C ALA A 68 -14.70 5.25 8.82
N ALA A 69 -14.13 4.70 7.74
CA ALA A 69 -13.69 5.45 6.57
C ALA A 69 -14.80 6.30 5.94
N VAL A 70 -16.06 5.82 5.99
CA VAL A 70 -17.19 6.48 5.32
C VAL A 70 -18.15 7.20 6.27
N SER A 71 -17.94 7.10 7.59
CA SER A 71 -18.88 7.57 8.61
C SER A 71 -18.37 8.72 9.48
N GLY A 72 -19.31 9.41 10.13
CA GLY A 72 -19.03 10.44 11.14
C GLY A 72 -18.21 11.61 10.61
N ALA A 73 -17.22 12.04 11.40
CA ALA A 73 -16.38 13.21 11.08
C ALA A 73 -15.55 13.05 9.79
N ARG A 74 -15.39 11.81 9.29
CA ARG A 74 -14.61 11.51 8.08
C ARG A 74 -15.42 11.59 6.79
N THR A 75 -16.75 11.51 6.86
CA THR A 75 -17.63 11.43 5.69
C THR A 75 -17.35 12.55 4.68
N ALA A 76 -17.18 13.80 5.13
CA ALA A 76 -16.91 14.92 4.23
C ALA A 76 -15.53 14.79 3.53
N ALA A 77 -14.49 14.43 4.26
CA ALA A 77 -13.15 14.25 3.72
C ALA A 77 -13.06 13.05 2.77
N HIS A 78 -13.67 11.92 3.14
CA HIS A 78 -13.81 10.75 2.30
C HIS A 78 -14.53 11.10 0.99
N ASN A 79 -15.70 11.74 1.07
CA ASN A 79 -16.50 12.06 -0.11
C ASN A 79 -15.80 13.05 -1.04
N ALA A 80 -15.00 13.98 -0.52
CA ALA A 80 -14.19 14.88 -1.34
C ALA A 80 -13.19 14.10 -2.20
N ALA A 81 -12.41 13.19 -1.60
CA ALA A 81 -11.45 12.36 -2.32
C ALA A 81 -12.15 11.38 -3.29
N ALA A 82 -13.20 10.68 -2.81
CA ALA A 82 -13.90 9.64 -3.56
C ALA A 82 -14.58 10.18 -4.83
N ARG A 83 -15.12 11.40 -4.81
CA ARG A 83 -15.73 12.03 -6.00
C ARG A 83 -14.75 12.33 -7.12
N MET A 84 -13.47 12.48 -6.78
CA MET A 84 -12.40 12.78 -7.72
C MET A 84 -11.65 11.53 -8.18
N ALA A 85 -11.85 10.38 -7.53
CA ALA A 85 -11.13 9.15 -7.81
C ALA A 85 -11.88 8.24 -8.79
N ILE A 86 -11.13 7.55 -9.65
CA ILE A 86 -11.59 6.50 -10.56
C ILE A 86 -10.66 5.29 -10.48
N ASP A 87 -11.06 4.19 -11.11
CA ASP A 87 -10.27 2.96 -11.28
C ASP A 87 -9.74 2.37 -9.96
N GLY A 88 -10.56 2.47 -8.90
CA GLY A 88 -10.23 1.96 -7.57
C GLY A 88 -10.06 0.44 -7.54
N SER A 89 -8.93 -0.02 -7.00
CA SER A 89 -8.64 -1.45 -6.79
C SER A 89 -7.96 -1.70 -5.46
N GLY A 90 -8.54 -2.59 -4.65
CA GLY A 90 -8.00 -2.99 -3.35
C GLY A 90 -7.09 -4.22 -3.42
N LYS A 91 -6.11 -4.29 -2.52
CA LYS A 91 -5.22 -5.44 -2.31
C LYS A 91 -4.93 -5.60 -0.82
N LEU A 92 -4.87 -6.83 -0.34
CA LEU A 92 -4.49 -7.12 1.06
C LEU A 92 -3.12 -7.77 1.12
N TYR A 93 -2.21 -7.16 1.86
CA TYR A 93 -0.86 -7.64 2.10
C TYR A 93 -0.65 -8.07 3.55
N THR A 94 0.13 -9.13 3.76
CA THR A 94 0.77 -9.43 5.04
C THR A 94 2.24 -9.03 4.99
N LEU A 95 2.76 -8.49 6.10
CA LEU A 95 4.19 -8.29 6.25
C LEU A 95 4.89 -9.65 6.31
N ALA A 96 5.89 -9.86 5.46
CA ALA A 96 6.69 -11.08 5.38
C ALA A 96 8.13 -10.88 5.89
N GLY A 97 8.62 -9.65 5.94
CA GLY A 97 9.92 -9.31 6.53
C GLY A 97 10.22 -7.81 6.50
N GLY A 98 11.22 -7.38 7.27
CA GLY A 98 11.64 -5.97 7.36
C GLY A 98 10.81 -5.12 8.33
N GLU A 99 10.90 -3.80 8.19
CA GLU A 99 10.37 -2.83 9.14
C GLU A 99 9.24 -1.99 8.53
N PRO A 100 8.00 -2.08 9.04
CA PRO A 100 6.92 -1.12 8.71
C PRO A 100 7.04 0.16 9.57
N PRO A 101 6.41 1.29 9.16
CA PRO A 101 5.59 1.48 7.97
C PRO A 101 6.44 1.64 6.70
N PRO A 102 5.87 1.34 5.52
CA PRO A 102 6.57 1.58 4.27
C PRO A 102 6.75 3.08 4.03
N GLY A 103 8.02 3.49 3.85
CA GLY A 103 8.40 4.86 3.52
C GLY A 103 8.34 5.17 2.02
N PRO A 104 8.74 6.39 1.62
CA PRO A 104 8.97 6.72 0.21
C PRO A 104 10.21 6.00 -0.33
N GLY A 105 10.39 6.02 -1.65
CA GLY A 105 11.54 5.40 -2.31
C GLY A 105 11.09 4.59 -3.52
N PHE A 106 11.22 3.27 -3.41
CA PHE A 106 10.97 2.34 -4.50
C PHE A 106 10.03 1.22 -4.07
N GLU A 107 9.13 0.87 -4.98
CA GLU A 107 8.21 -0.25 -4.89
C GLU A 107 8.58 -1.26 -5.98
N ILE A 108 9.06 -2.43 -5.57
CA ILE A 108 9.43 -3.52 -6.47
C ILE A 108 8.36 -4.60 -6.39
N ARG A 109 7.53 -4.69 -7.43
CA ARG A 109 6.47 -5.71 -7.53
C ARG A 109 6.99 -6.93 -8.27
N PHE A 110 6.74 -8.12 -7.74
CA PHE A 110 7.25 -9.34 -8.37
C PHE A 110 6.41 -10.57 -8.04
N SER A 111 6.68 -11.65 -8.76
CA SER A 111 6.01 -12.95 -8.55
C SER A 111 7.01 -13.98 -8.06
N LYS A 112 6.55 -14.88 -7.18
CA LYS A 112 7.35 -16.04 -6.78
C LYS A 112 7.58 -16.95 -7.99
N PRO A 113 8.82 -17.38 -8.27
CA PRO A 113 9.08 -18.32 -9.35
C PRO A 113 8.33 -19.65 -9.13
N ALA A 114 7.99 -20.32 -10.24
CA ALA A 114 7.36 -21.63 -10.19
C ALA A 114 8.28 -22.65 -9.51
N GLY A 115 7.72 -23.51 -8.66
CA GLY A 115 8.49 -24.52 -7.92
C GLY A 115 9.22 -24.01 -6.67
N THR A 116 9.28 -22.70 -6.42
CA THR A 116 9.89 -22.15 -5.20
C THR A 116 8.90 -22.18 -4.03
N SER A 117 9.32 -22.68 -2.87
CA SER A 117 8.51 -22.60 -1.65
C SER A 117 8.50 -21.17 -1.09
N TYR A 118 7.54 -20.84 -0.21
CA TYR A 118 7.58 -19.53 0.46
C TYR A 118 8.80 -19.38 1.36
N ALA A 119 9.22 -20.45 2.04
CA ALA A 119 10.39 -20.43 2.92
C ALA A 119 11.66 -20.08 2.13
N ASP A 120 11.90 -20.76 1.00
CA ASP A 120 13.06 -20.50 0.15
C ASP A 120 13.03 -19.07 -0.42
N LEU A 121 11.84 -18.57 -0.77
CA LEU A 121 11.71 -17.20 -1.25
C LEU A 121 12.07 -16.19 -0.15
N TYR A 122 11.58 -16.39 1.08
CA TYR A 122 11.87 -15.49 2.19
C TYR A 122 13.36 -15.49 2.54
N GLU A 123 14.01 -16.65 2.53
CA GLU A 123 15.47 -16.75 2.71
C GLU A 123 16.21 -15.96 1.63
N ARG A 124 15.82 -16.11 0.36
CA ARG A 124 16.42 -15.37 -0.77
C ARG A 124 16.17 -13.88 -0.72
N MET A 125 15.03 -13.44 -0.16
CA MET A 125 14.67 -12.03 -0.04
C MET A 125 15.24 -11.35 1.21
N GLN A 126 15.71 -12.14 2.19
CA GLN A 126 16.25 -11.63 3.44
C GLN A 126 17.32 -10.54 3.24
N PRO A 127 18.31 -10.66 2.33
CA PRO A 127 19.35 -9.64 2.14
C PRO A 127 18.83 -8.29 1.62
N PHE A 128 17.61 -8.25 1.08
CA PHE A 128 16.94 -7.04 0.63
C PHE A 128 15.99 -6.51 1.70
N SER A 129 15.18 -7.38 2.29
CA SER A 129 14.18 -6.99 3.30
C SER A 129 14.77 -6.64 4.66
N SER A 130 15.99 -7.09 4.98
CA SER A 130 16.69 -6.74 6.21
C SER A 130 17.43 -5.41 6.16
N ARG A 131 17.42 -4.72 5.01
CA ARG A 131 18.03 -3.39 4.89
C ARG A 131 17.20 -2.37 5.67
N PRO A 132 17.83 -1.39 6.34
CA PRO A 132 17.10 -0.35 7.05
C PRO A 132 16.07 0.34 6.15
N GLY A 133 14.82 0.46 6.64
CA GLY A 133 13.70 1.06 5.90
C GLY A 133 13.13 0.20 4.77
N ALA A 134 13.57 -1.06 4.62
CA ALA A 134 12.96 -1.99 3.67
C ALA A 134 11.87 -2.84 4.31
N SER A 135 10.86 -3.22 3.53
CA SER A 135 9.82 -4.15 3.96
C SER A 135 9.32 -5.02 2.81
N LEU A 136 9.14 -6.31 3.08
CA LEU A 136 8.61 -7.29 2.13
C LEU A 136 7.17 -7.63 2.49
N TRP A 137 6.30 -7.56 1.48
CA TRP A 137 4.86 -7.77 1.62
C TRP A 137 4.39 -8.87 0.67
N ARG A 138 3.53 -9.77 1.17
CA ARG A 138 2.93 -10.87 0.40
C ARG A 138 1.41 -10.72 0.33
N ARG A 139 0.85 -10.79 -0.88
CA ARG A 139 -0.60 -10.71 -1.09
C ARG A 139 -1.30 -11.88 -0.43
N MET A 140 -2.38 -11.61 0.30
CA MET A 140 -3.17 -12.60 1.04
C MET A 140 -4.34 -13.12 0.20
N MET A 141 -4.56 -14.44 0.19
CA MET A 141 -5.77 -15.08 -0.38
C MET A 141 -6.13 -14.65 -1.81
N VAL A 142 -5.14 -14.24 -2.61
CA VAL A 142 -5.34 -13.71 -3.96
C VAL A 142 -6.22 -12.43 -3.98
N LEU A 143 -6.38 -11.74 -2.85
CA LEU A 143 -7.15 -10.50 -2.74
C LEU A 143 -6.41 -9.34 -3.40
N GLY A 144 -6.90 -8.94 -4.57
CA GLY A 144 -6.36 -7.86 -5.39
C GLY A 144 -5.48 -8.32 -6.56
N PRO A 145 -5.10 -7.40 -7.46
CA PRO A 145 -4.42 -7.73 -8.71
C PRO A 145 -3.00 -8.29 -8.49
N PRO A 146 -2.43 -9.01 -9.48
CA PRO A 146 -0.99 -9.32 -9.47
C PRO A 146 -0.13 -8.04 -9.50
N PRO A 147 1.17 -8.12 -9.18
CA PRO A 147 1.93 -9.29 -8.71
C PRO A 147 1.66 -9.71 -7.26
N GLU A 148 2.20 -10.87 -6.85
CA GLU A 148 2.01 -11.48 -5.51
C GLU A 148 2.80 -10.77 -4.41
N PHE A 149 4.00 -10.28 -4.72
CA PHE A 149 4.91 -9.67 -3.75
C PHE A 149 5.16 -8.21 -4.06
N CYS A 150 5.48 -7.47 -2.99
CA CYS A 150 5.90 -6.08 -3.04
C CYS A 150 7.07 -5.89 -2.05
N LEU A 151 8.23 -5.49 -2.54
CA LEU A 151 9.35 -5.04 -1.72
C LEU A 151 9.38 -3.50 -1.76
N ILE A 152 9.29 -2.87 -0.61
CA ILE A 152 9.51 -1.43 -0.44
C ILE A 152 10.95 -1.23 0.02
N ALA A 153 11.66 -0.26 -0.57
CA ALA A 153 13.03 0.08 -0.21
C ALA A 153 13.32 1.59 -0.38
N PRO A 154 14.21 2.18 0.44
CA PRO A 154 14.57 3.59 0.32
C PRO A 154 15.49 3.90 -0.88
N SER A 155 16.12 2.87 -1.45
CA SER A 155 16.99 2.96 -2.62
C SER A 155 16.63 1.89 -3.64
N GLU A 156 17.09 2.08 -4.89
CA GLU A 156 16.82 1.16 -5.98
C GLU A 156 17.39 -0.23 -5.69
N VAL A 157 16.57 -1.26 -5.92
CA VAL A 157 16.94 -2.67 -5.73
C VAL A 157 16.68 -3.44 -7.02
N GLY A 158 17.76 -3.93 -7.63
CA GLY A 158 17.68 -4.89 -8.72
C GLY A 158 17.41 -6.30 -8.19
N LEU A 159 16.24 -6.86 -8.49
CA LEU A 159 15.95 -8.27 -8.26
C LEU A 159 16.33 -9.11 -9.49
N PRO A 160 16.73 -10.38 -9.31
CA PRO A 160 16.99 -11.29 -10.43
C PRO A 160 15.80 -11.40 -11.41
N GLY A 161 16.10 -11.58 -12.70
CA GLY A 161 15.08 -11.58 -13.76
C GLY A 161 14.02 -12.70 -13.65
N GLU A 162 14.35 -13.80 -12.97
CA GLU A 162 13.40 -14.90 -12.67
C GLU A 162 12.17 -14.46 -11.88
N TYR A 163 12.28 -13.39 -11.09
CA TYR A 163 11.18 -12.79 -10.34
C TYR A 163 10.26 -11.90 -11.19
N ARG A 164 10.68 -11.59 -12.43
CA ARG A 164 10.02 -10.62 -13.34
C ARG A 164 9.68 -9.32 -12.62
N PRO A 165 10.68 -8.63 -12.03
CA PRO A 165 10.42 -7.46 -11.21
C PRO A 165 9.93 -6.27 -12.04
N GLU A 166 8.94 -5.58 -11.50
CA GLU A 166 8.52 -4.25 -11.93
C GLU A 166 9.01 -3.25 -10.86
N LEU A 167 9.94 -2.37 -11.25
CA LEU A 167 10.49 -1.33 -10.38
C LEU A 167 9.71 -0.03 -10.59
N LEU A 168 9.12 0.50 -9.53
CA LEU A 168 8.34 1.73 -9.55
C LEU A 168 8.87 2.71 -8.51
N ARG A 169 8.93 4.00 -8.87
CA ARG A 169 9.21 5.06 -7.91
C ARG A 169 7.96 5.36 -7.09
N ARG A 170 8.16 5.59 -5.80
CA ARG A 170 7.12 5.85 -4.82
C ARG A 170 7.39 7.19 -4.13
N GLU A 171 6.58 8.18 -4.44
CA GLU A 171 6.73 9.55 -3.95
C GLU A 171 5.63 9.85 -2.93
N PRO A 172 5.96 10.38 -1.74
CA PRO A 172 4.94 10.72 -0.76
C PRO A 172 4.18 11.95 -1.24
N ILE A 173 2.88 12.01 -0.94
CA ILE A 173 2.10 13.22 -1.16
C ILE A 173 1.77 13.90 0.16
#